data_AF-A0A7Y1YCZ4-F1
#
_entry.id   AF-A0A7Y1YCZ4-F1
#
_cell.length_a   1.000
_cell.length_b   1.000
_cell.length_c   1.000
_cell.angle_alpha   90.00
_cell.angle_beta   90.00
_cell.angle_gamma   90.00
#
_symmetry.space_group_name_H-M   'P 1'
#
loop_
_entity.id
_entity.type
_entity.pdbx_description
1 polymer ?
#
loop_
_entity_poly.entity_id
_entity_poly.type
_entity_poly.pdbx_seq_one_letter_code
_entity_poly.pdbx_strand_id
1 'polypeptide(L)'
;SYAVRSSANVEDGGEASFAGQFLTELDVSPHDVARAVEAVRASADSSAVESYADHMGERQAIDMAVLIQQMVPPVVSGVVFTRNPITGLNEVFLEAIAGRGDQLVGEGQTPFRWVRRWGEWTSAPDGAPLPEDVALAIVEEAARIADDYGRAADLEWVWDGERVWWVQVRPITGIDHIGVYSNRISKEVMPGLIKPLVWSVNVPVVNRAWIELFTEAIGKNDLKPEDLAKSFAYRSYFNMVPLETSLN
;
A
#
# COMPACT_ATOMS: atom_id res chain seq x y z
N SER A 1 -12.49 21.16 -16.64
CA SER A 1 -11.06 20.89 -16.83
C SER A 1 -10.82 19.39 -16.75
N TYR A 2 -9.62 18.93 -17.08
CA TYR A 2 -9.22 17.53 -17.08
C TYR A 2 -7.97 17.31 -16.22
N ALA A 3 -7.88 16.13 -15.61
CA ALA A 3 -6.64 15.57 -15.11
C ALA A 3 -6.02 14.70 -16.21
N VAL A 4 -4.74 14.94 -16.50
CA VAL A 4 -3.95 14.13 -17.43
C VAL A 4 -2.87 13.45 -16.61
N ARG A 5 -3.06 12.15 -16.36
CA ARG A 5 -2.25 11.34 -15.43
C ARG A 5 -1.39 10.34 -16.20
N SER A 6 -0.16 10.15 -15.74
CA SER A 6 0.71 9.06 -16.15
C SER A 6 0.15 7.70 -15.69
N SER A 7 0.45 6.66 -16.46
CA SER A 7 0.16 5.27 -16.12
C SER A 7 1.20 4.40 -16.81
N ALA A 8 2.36 4.25 -16.16
CA ALA A 8 3.43 3.40 -16.64
C ALA A 8 3.33 1.96 -16.13
N ASN A 9 3.84 1.01 -16.92
CA ASN A 9 3.98 -0.40 -16.54
C ASN A 9 4.84 -0.65 -15.28
N VAL A 10 5.63 0.33 -14.85
CA VAL A 10 6.57 0.25 -13.73
C VAL A 10 6.10 1.00 -12.47
N GLU A 11 4.92 1.64 -12.50
CA GLU A 11 4.43 2.42 -11.35
C GLU A 11 4.01 1.54 -10.16
N ASP A 12 3.43 0.36 -10.42
CA ASP A 12 2.83 -0.49 -9.39
C ASP A 12 3.68 -1.76 -9.11
N GLY A 13 5.00 -1.71 -9.36
CA GLY A 13 5.91 -2.82 -9.13
C GLY A 13 6.08 -3.21 -7.66
N GLY A 14 6.27 -4.52 -7.41
CA GLY A 14 6.31 -5.08 -6.04
C GLY A 14 7.59 -4.78 -5.25
N GLU A 15 8.77 -4.84 -5.89
CA GLU A 15 10.07 -4.55 -5.24
C GLU A 15 10.57 -3.12 -5.50
N ALA A 16 10.04 -2.48 -6.56
CA ALA A 16 10.44 -1.17 -7.06
C ALA A 16 9.22 -0.48 -7.68
N SER A 17 8.73 0.58 -7.05
CA SER A 17 7.60 1.36 -7.57
C SER A 17 8.09 2.75 -7.98
N PHE A 18 7.84 3.11 -9.25
CA PHE A 18 8.04 4.47 -9.77
C PHE A 18 6.87 5.41 -9.39
N ALA A 19 6.09 5.08 -8.35
CA ALA A 19 4.97 5.91 -7.91
C ALA A 19 5.43 7.35 -7.63
N GLY A 20 4.73 8.30 -8.25
CA GLY A 20 5.02 9.73 -8.11
C GLY A 20 6.24 10.23 -8.89
N GLN A 21 6.90 9.40 -9.72
CA GLN A 21 8.05 9.82 -10.53
C GLN A 21 7.66 10.43 -11.87
N PHE A 22 6.47 10.13 -12.37
CA PHE A 22 5.98 10.61 -13.66
C PHE A 22 5.07 11.84 -13.51
N LEU A 23 4.99 12.63 -14.57
CA LEU A 23 4.23 13.88 -14.56
C LEU A 23 2.72 13.59 -14.49
N THR A 24 2.01 14.38 -13.68
CA THR A 24 0.55 14.52 -13.72
C THR A 24 0.23 16.01 -13.87
N GLU A 25 -0.65 16.34 -14.82
CA GLU A 25 -1.15 17.70 -14.98
C GLU A 25 -2.64 17.76 -14.58
N LEU A 26 -2.97 18.69 -13.69
CA LEU A 26 -4.34 18.94 -13.23
C LEU A 26 -4.87 20.24 -13.83
N ASP A 27 -6.19 20.43 -13.78
CA ASP A 27 -6.90 21.61 -14.29
C ASP A 27 -6.68 21.93 -15.79
N VAL A 28 -6.33 20.92 -16.60
CA VAL A 28 -6.04 21.11 -18.01
C VAL A 28 -7.31 21.55 -18.76
N SER A 29 -7.22 22.62 -19.55
CA SER A 29 -8.33 23.07 -20.39
C SER A 29 -8.55 22.07 -21.54
N PRO A 30 -9.78 21.95 -22.09
CA PRO A 30 -10.04 21.05 -23.22
C PRO A 30 -9.12 21.29 -24.43
N HIS A 31 -8.66 22.53 -24.64
CA HIS A 31 -7.77 22.89 -25.74
C HIS A 31 -6.30 22.48 -25.50
N ASP A 32 -5.91 22.29 -24.24
CA ASP A 32 -4.54 21.98 -23.84
C ASP A 32 -4.29 20.48 -23.60
N VAL A 33 -5.33 19.64 -23.70
CA VAL A 33 -5.23 18.20 -23.42
C VAL A 33 -4.17 17.51 -24.28
N ALA A 34 -4.09 17.83 -25.57
CA ALA A 34 -3.10 17.22 -26.46
C ALA A 34 -1.66 17.55 -26.01
N ARG A 35 -1.40 18.81 -25.66
CA ARG A 35 -0.10 19.25 -25.11
C ARG A 35 0.21 18.54 -23.80
N ALA A 36 -0.76 18.44 -22.89
CA ALA A 36 -0.57 17.77 -21.61
C ALA A 36 -0.26 16.28 -21.79
N VAL A 37 -0.91 15.61 -22.75
CA VAL A 37 -0.61 14.21 -23.09
C VAL A 37 0.82 14.04 -23.58
N GLU A 38 1.30 14.93 -24.45
CA GLU A 38 2.69 14.92 -24.92
C GLU A 38 3.68 15.15 -23.77
N ALA A 39 3.39 16.10 -22.88
CA ALA A 39 4.22 16.37 -21.71
C ALA A 39 4.29 15.17 -20.74
N VAL A 40 3.15 14.53 -20.46
CA VAL A 40 3.10 13.33 -19.60
C VAL A 40 3.86 12.18 -20.25
N ARG A 41 3.72 11.95 -21.56
CA ARG A 41 4.51 10.93 -22.27
C ARG A 41 6.00 11.20 -22.20
N ALA A 42 6.42 12.45 -22.44
CA ALA A 42 7.83 12.85 -22.39
C ALA A 42 8.44 12.71 -20.98
N SER A 43 7.62 12.71 -19.92
CA SER A 43 8.14 12.52 -18.56
C SER A 43 8.75 11.14 -18.31
N ALA A 44 8.42 10.14 -19.14
CA ALA A 44 9.02 8.82 -19.09
C ALA A 44 10.53 8.84 -19.41
N ASP A 45 10.97 9.79 -20.24
CA ASP A 45 12.37 9.96 -20.64
C ASP A 45 13.10 11.02 -19.79
N SER A 46 12.54 11.40 -18.65
CA SER A 46 13.15 12.43 -17.81
C SER A 46 14.40 11.89 -17.08
N SER A 47 15.38 12.77 -16.84
CA SER A 47 16.62 12.40 -16.14
C SER A 47 16.39 11.88 -14.72
N ALA A 48 15.26 12.25 -14.09
CA ALA A 48 14.85 11.71 -12.80
C ALA A 48 14.49 10.22 -12.89
N VAL A 49 13.78 9.83 -13.94
CA VAL A 49 13.42 8.42 -14.21
C VAL A 49 14.66 7.62 -14.58
N GLU A 50 15.57 8.16 -15.39
CA GLU A 50 16.86 7.52 -15.71
C GLU A 50 17.70 7.29 -14.45
N SER A 51 17.83 8.30 -13.59
CA SER A 51 18.60 8.20 -12.35
C SER A 51 18.00 7.18 -11.37
N TYR A 52 16.68 7.06 -11.33
CA TYR A 52 15.99 6.07 -10.49
C TYR A 52 16.19 4.65 -11.04
N ALA A 53 16.04 4.45 -12.35
CA ALA A 53 16.28 3.16 -13.01
C ALA A 53 17.73 2.68 -12.81
N ASP A 54 18.71 3.58 -12.93
CA ASP A 54 20.12 3.26 -12.67
C ASP A 54 20.38 2.88 -11.21
N HIS A 55 19.64 3.46 -10.25
CA HIS A 55 19.76 3.13 -8.83
C HIS A 55 19.19 1.75 -8.50
N MET A 56 18.12 1.35 -9.18
CA MET A 56 17.47 0.04 -8.98
C MET A 56 18.16 -1.09 -9.75
N GLY A 57 19.09 -0.78 -10.66
CA GLY A 57 19.83 -1.78 -11.44
C GLY A 57 18.98 -2.49 -12.51
N GLU A 58 17.74 -2.05 -12.70
CA GLU A 58 16.78 -2.61 -13.65
C GLU A 58 16.49 -1.59 -14.75
N ARG A 59 16.97 -1.89 -15.97
CA ARG A 59 16.59 -1.17 -17.18
C ARG A 59 15.48 -1.92 -17.87
N GLN A 60 14.27 -1.81 -17.35
CA GLN A 60 13.07 -2.24 -18.07
C GLN A 60 12.65 -1.14 -19.06
N ALA A 61 12.12 -1.54 -20.23
CA ALA A 61 11.47 -0.59 -21.13
C ALA A 61 10.21 -0.01 -20.44
N ILE A 62 10.12 1.32 -20.40
CA ILE A 62 8.98 2.02 -19.82
C ILE A 62 7.94 2.22 -20.92
N ASP A 63 6.80 1.57 -20.75
CA ASP A 63 5.62 1.76 -21.59
C ASP A 63 4.66 2.69 -20.85
N MET A 64 4.44 3.90 -21.42
CA MET A 64 3.60 4.93 -20.83
C MET A 64 2.23 5.02 -21.53
N ALA A 65 1.18 4.69 -20.78
CA ALA A 65 -0.19 5.10 -21.09
C ALA A 65 -0.49 6.46 -20.44
N VAL A 66 -1.49 7.17 -20.97
CA VAL A 66 -1.94 8.46 -20.41
C VAL A 66 -3.45 8.41 -20.19
N LEU A 67 -3.86 8.66 -18.95
CA LEU A 67 -5.26 8.72 -18.55
C LEU A 67 -5.73 10.18 -18.63
N ILE A 68 -6.88 10.39 -19.27
CA ILE A 68 -7.54 11.70 -19.34
C ILE A 68 -8.87 11.56 -18.62
N GLN A 69 -9.00 12.22 -17.47
CA GLN A 69 -10.18 12.15 -16.61
C GLN A 69 -10.78 13.55 -16.43
N GLN A 70 -12.10 13.65 -16.39
CA GLN A 70 -12.76 14.91 -16.06
C GLN A 70 -12.49 15.27 -14.59
N MET A 71 -12.11 16.52 -14.33
CA MET A 71 -11.92 17.00 -12.96
C MET A 71 -13.26 17.11 -12.22
N VAL A 72 -13.30 16.59 -11.00
CA VAL A 72 -14.36 16.84 -10.03
C VAL A 72 -13.88 17.93 -9.07
N PRO A 73 -14.61 19.05 -8.88
CA PRO A 73 -14.26 20.06 -7.90
C PRO A 73 -14.53 19.54 -6.47
N PRO A 74 -13.51 19.36 -5.62
CA PRO A 74 -13.72 18.79 -4.29
C PRO A 74 -14.18 19.85 -3.27
N VAL A 75 -15.15 19.49 -2.44
CA VAL A 75 -15.34 20.10 -1.11
C VAL A 75 -14.38 19.48 -0.11
N VAL A 76 -14.20 18.16 -0.19
CA VAL A 76 -13.19 17.39 0.55
C VAL A 76 -12.56 16.38 -0.40
N SER A 77 -11.27 16.14 -0.26
CA SER A 77 -10.59 15.05 -0.95
C SER A 77 -9.68 14.31 0.01
N GLY A 78 -9.27 13.10 -0.37
CA GLY A 78 -8.50 12.28 0.52
C GLY A 78 -8.08 10.95 -0.07
N VAL A 79 -7.49 10.14 0.81
CA VAL A 79 -7.09 8.77 0.53
C VAL A 79 -7.71 7.84 1.56
N VAL A 80 -7.96 6.59 1.17
CA VAL A 80 -8.37 5.53 2.08
C VAL A 80 -7.57 4.28 1.79
N PHE A 81 -6.94 3.75 2.83
CA PHE A 81 -6.21 2.49 2.79
C PHE A 81 -7.08 1.42 3.44
N THR A 82 -7.38 0.36 2.71
CA THR A 82 -8.21 -0.76 3.24
C THR A 82 -7.46 -1.64 4.24
N ARG A 83 -6.17 -1.35 4.43
CA ARG A 83 -5.31 -1.95 5.44
C ARG A 83 -4.32 -0.91 5.94
N ASN A 84 -3.84 -1.02 7.18
CA ASN A 84 -2.92 -0.04 7.74
C ASN A 84 -1.61 -0.03 6.93
N PRO A 85 -1.26 1.07 6.22
CA PRO A 85 -0.11 1.10 5.32
C PRO A 85 1.24 1.08 6.07
N ILE A 86 1.23 1.36 7.37
CA ILE A 86 2.44 1.39 8.20
C ILE A 86 2.66 0.03 8.89
N THR A 87 1.59 -0.53 9.46
CA THR A 87 1.69 -1.72 10.32
C THR A 87 1.22 -3.02 9.66
N GLY A 88 0.51 -2.94 8.53
CA GLY A 88 -0.10 -4.10 7.88
C GLY A 88 -1.26 -4.71 8.66
N LEU A 89 -1.72 -4.08 9.75
CA LEU A 89 -2.87 -4.54 10.50
C LEU A 89 -4.16 -4.35 9.69
N ASN A 90 -5.14 -5.21 9.94
CA ASN A 90 -6.47 -5.13 9.34
C ASN A 90 -7.29 -3.99 9.98
N GLU A 91 -6.92 -2.76 9.61
CA GLU A 91 -7.49 -1.50 10.04
C GLU A 91 -7.64 -0.61 8.80
N VAL A 92 -8.81 0.00 8.62
CA VAL A 92 -9.02 0.95 7.53
C VAL A 92 -8.55 2.32 8.00
N PHE A 93 -7.68 2.95 7.22
CA PHE A 93 -7.21 4.31 7.44
C PHE A 93 -7.86 5.23 6.42
N LEU A 94 -8.63 6.20 6.90
CA LEU A 94 -9.22 7.25 6.07
C LEU A 94 -8.51 8.56 6.39
N GLU A 95 -8.03 9.25 5.36
CA GLU A 95 -7.48 10.59 5.48
C GLU A 95 -8.26 11.56 4.60
N ALA A 96 -8.49 12.77 5.12
CA ALA A 96 -9.25 13.79 4.41
C ALA A 96 -8.67 15.18 4.64
N ILE A 97 -8.80 16.04 3.63
CA ILE A 97 -8.47 17.46 3.67
C ILE A 97 -9.57 18.27 2.98
N ALA A 98 -9.78 19.51 3.43
CA ALA A 98 -10.74 20.41 2.79
C ALA A 98 -10.20 20.85 1.42
N GLY A 99 -11.04 20.85 0.39
CA GLY A 99 -10.60 21.21 -0.96
C GLY A 99 -9.73 20.12 -1.60
N ARG A 100 -8.68 20.54 -2.31
CA ARG A 100 -7.97 19.68 -3.27
C ARG A 100 -6.62 19.17 -2.76
N GLY A 101 -6.38 17.86 -2.92
CA GLY A 101 -5.16 17.12 -2.55
C GLY A 101 -3.84 17.81 -2.92
N ASP A 102 -3.65 18.13 -4.20
CA ASP A 102 -2.41 18.70 -4.75
C ASP A 102 -2.09 20.10 -4.25
N GLN A 103 -3.10 20.91 -3.91
CA GLN A 103 -2.88 22.27 -3.41
C GLN A 103 -2.34 22.26 -1.98
N LEU A 104 -2.58 21.20 -1.23
CA LEU A 104 -2.37 21.17 0.23
C LEU A 104 -1.14 20.38 0.66
N VAL A 105 -0.66 19.44 -0.16
CA VAL A 105 0.65 18.80 0.03
C VAL A 105 1.79 19.83 0.01
N GLY A 106 1.62 20.94 -0.73
CA GLY A 106 2.58 22.05 -0.75
C GLY A 106 2.53 22.97 0.48
N GLU A 107 1.42 23.00 1.22
CA GLU A 107 1.20 23.90 2.36
C GLU A 107 1.48 23.25 3.72
N GLY A 108 1.80 21.96 3.75
CA GLY A 108 2.15 21.24 4.99
C GLY A 108 0.96 21.05 5.95
N GLN A 109 -0.27 21.05 5.44
CA GLN A 109 -1.46 20.79 6.26
C GLN A 109 -1.51 19.31 6.66
N THR A 110 -1.72 19.04 7.96
CA THR A 110 -1.91 17.69 8.48
C THR A 110 -3.32 17.20 8.13
N PRO A 111 -3.48 16.07 7.42
CA PRO A 111 -4.80 15.53 7.12
C PRO A 111 -5.58 15.14 8.37
N PHE A 112 -6.90 15.27 8.30
CA PHE A 112 -7.81 14.64 9.27
C PHE A 112 -7.75 13.13 9.06
N ARG A 113 -7.62 12.36 10.15
CA ARG A 113 -7.43 10.92 10.07
C ARG A 113 -8.44 10.17 10.94
N TRP A 114 -9.08 9.19 10.34
CA TRP A 114 -9.88 8.19 11.03
C TRP A 114 -9.21 6.83 10.93
N VAL A 115 -9.38 6.03 11.97
CA VAL A 115 -8.96 4.63 11.99
C VAL A 115 -10.15 3.80 12.39
N ARG A 116 -10.51 2.85 11.52
CA ARG A 116 -11.61 1.91 11.78
C ARG A 116 -11.09 0.49 11.90
N ARG A 117 -11.48 -0.19 12.98
CA ARG A 117 -11.09 -1.57 13.27
C ARG A 117 -12.29 -2.33 13.79
N TRP A 118 -12.52 -3.53 13.28
CA TRP A 118 -13.63 -4.42 13.69
C TRP A 118 -15.03 -3.80 13.65
N GLY A 119 -15.26 -2.87 12.71
CA GLY A 119 -16.56 -2.22 12.57
C GLY A 119 -16.69 -0.90 13.33
N GLU A 120 -15.71 -0.53 14.16
CA GLU A 120 -15.79 0.62 15.05
C GLU A 120 -14.67 1.64 14.77
N TRP A 121 -14.97 2.92 14.95
CA TRP A 121 -13.97 3.98 14.94
C TRP A 121 -13.11 3.89 16.20
N THR A 122 -11.85 3.48 16.06
CA THR A 122 -10.88 3.48 17.16
C THR A 122 -10.21 4.84 17.31
N SER A 123 -10.23 5.65 16.25
CA SER A 123 -9.79 7.04 16.26
C SER A 123 -10.63 7.80 15.23
N ALA A 124 -11.16 8.95 15.63
CA ALA A 124 -11.84 9.89 14.76
C ALA A 124 -11.39 11.31 15.18
N PRO A 125 -11.18 12.23 14.24
CA PRO A 125 -10.71 13.56 14.54
C PRO A 125 -11.88 14.51 14.84
N ASP A 126 -11.62 15.48 15.73
CA ASP A 126 -12.58 16.55 16.01
C ASP A 126 -12.56 17.61 14.90
N GLY A 127 -13.74 18.10 14.49
CA GLY A 127 -13.86 19.24 13.58
C GLY A 127 -13.47 18.96 12.12
N ALA A 128 -13.43 17.70 11.70
CA ALA A 128 -13.17 17.36 10.31
C ALA A 128 -14.22 17.94 9.35
N PRO A 129 -13.82 18.34 8.12
CA PRO A 129 -14.71 18.90 7.11
C PRO A 129 -15.56 17.83 6.41
N LEU A 130 -15.64 16.61 6.95
CA LEU A 130 -16.31 15.46 6.34
C LEU A 130 -17.40 14.95 7.30
N PRO A 131 -18.68 14.89 6.88
CA PRO A 131 -19.74 14.29 7.68
C PRO A 131 -19.46 12.81 8.01
N GLU A 132 -19.83 12.38 9.22
CA GLU A 132 -19.52 11.03 9.72
C GLU A 132 -20.18 9.92 8.87
N ASP A 133 -21.39 10.16 8.38
CA ASP A 133 -22.11 9.25 7.48
C ASP A 133 -21.40 9.09 6.13
N VAL A 134 -20.85 10.18 5.58
CA VAL A 134 -20.03 10.15 4.37
C VAL A 134 -18.71 9.41 4.63
N ALA A 135 -18.04 9.66 5.76
CA ALA A 135 -16.82 8.96 6.14
C ALA A 135 -17.06 7.44 6.26
N LEU A 136 -18.17 7.03 6.85
CA LEU A 136 -18.56 5.62 6.97
C LEU A 136 -18.84 5.02 5.59
N ALA A 137 -19.59 5.72 4.72
CA ALA A 137 -19.88 5.27 3.36
C ALA A 137 -18.60 5.08 2.52
N ILE A 138 -17.62 5.97 2.66
CA ILE A 138 -16.30 5.84 2.00
C ILE A 138 -15.60 4.56 2.45
N VAL A 139 -15.54 4.30 3.76
CA VAL A 139 -14.85 3.12 4.31
C VAL A 139 -15.55 1.81 3.91
N GLU A 140 -16.88 1.78 3.96
CA GLU A 140 -17.65 0.61 3.54
C GLU A 140 -17.50 0.32 2.05
N GLU A 141 -17.52 1.36 1.21
CA GLU A 141 -17.32 1.20 -0.22
C GLU A 141 -15.87 0.83 -0.58
N ALA A 142 -14.88 1.42 0.09
CA ALA A 142 -13.48 1.04 -0.07
C ALA A 142 -13.26 -0.45 0.23
N ALA A 143 -13.87 -0.97 1.30
CA ALA A 143 -13.81 -2.39 1.64
C ALA A 143 -14.40 -3.26 0.52
N ARG A 144 -15.55 -2.88 -0.05
CA ARG A 144 -16.14 -3.58 -1.20
C ARG A 144 -15.23 -3.54 -2.42
N ILE A 145 -14.65 -2.38 -2.73
CA ILE A 145 -13.72 -2.25 -3.86
C ILE A 145 -12.48 -3.14 -3.66
N ALA A 146 -11.93 -3.21 -2.45
CA ALA A 146 -10.78 -4.07 -2.16
C ALA A 146 -11.13 -5.57 -2.24
N ASP A 147 -12.33 -5.97 -1.81
CA ASP A 147 -12.82 -7.34 -1.95
C ASP A 147 -12.95 -7.73 -3.44
N ASP A 148 -13.55 -6.86 -4.26
CA ASP A 148 -13.65 -7.05 -5.71
C ASP A 148 -12.28 -7.02 -6.40
N TYR A 149 -11.35 -6.20 -5.91
CA TYR A 149 -9.98 -6.09 -6.41
C TYR A 149 -9.10 -7.28 -5.98
N GLY A 150 -9.50 -8.02 -4.95
CA GLY A 150 -8.82 -9.21 -4.43
C GLY A 150 -7.52 -8.95 -3.67
N ARG A 151 -7.26 -7.69 -3.26
CA ARG A 151 -6.08 -7.30 -2.48
C ARG A 151 -6.31 -6.01 -1.70
N ALA A 152 -5.45 -5.75 -0.72
CA ALA A 152 -5.44 -4.48 -0.01
C ALA A 152 -5.15 -3.33 -0.98
N ALA A 153 -5.90 -2.24 -0.83
CA ALA A 153 -5.96 -1.15 -1.79
C ALA A 153 -5.74 0.21 -1.11
N ASP A 154 -5.00 1.06 -1.81
CA ASP A 154 -4.90 2.50 -1.60
C ASP A 154 -5.83 3.17 -2.62
N LEU A 155 -6.84 3.88 -2.14
CA LEU A 155 -7.84 4.53 -3.00
C LEU A 155 -7.84 6.05 -2.78
N GLU A 156 -7.78 6.79 -3.88
CA GLU A 156 -8.00 8.24 -3.89
C GLU A 156 -9.47 8.54 -4.14
N TRP A 157 -10.03 9.48 -3.37
CA TRP A 157 -11.44 9.87 -3.46
C TRP A 157 -11.64 11.39 -3.36
N VAL A 158 -12.77 11.83 -3.90
CA VAL A 158 -13.24 13.21 -3.87
C VAL A 158 -14.71 13.24 -3.46
N TRP A 159 -15.07 14.12 -2.53
CA TRP A 159 -16.45 14.46 -2.22
C TRP A 159 -16.78 15.87 -2.70
N ASP A 160 -17.79 16.00 -3.56
CA ASP A 160 -18.21 17.28 -4.15
C ASP A 160 -19.28 18.02 -3.33
N GLY A 161 -19.64 17.50 -2.15
CA GLY A 161 -20.72 17.99 -1.31
C GLY A 161 -22.03 17.20 -1.45
N GLU A 162 -22.16 16.38 -2.51
CA GLU A 162 -23.33 15.54 -2.76
C GLU A 162 -22.97 14.06 -2.84
N ARG A 163 -21.88 13.72 -3.55
CA ARG A 163 -21.47 12.34 -3.79
C ARG A 163 -19.97 12.14 -3.72
N VAL A 164 -19.57 10.91 -3.45
CA VAL A 164 -18.18 10.46 -3.45
C VAL A 164 -17.82 9.94 -4.84
N TRP A 165 -16.66 10.38 -5.34
CA TRP A 165 -16.06 9.96 -6.59
C TRP A 165 -14.73 9.27 -6.30
N TRP A 166 -14.57 8.05 -6.78
CA TRP A 166 -13.30 7.34 -6.78
C TRP A 166 -12.48 7.78 -7.98
N VAL A 167 -11.27 8.31 -7.74
CA VAL A 167 -10.43 8.85 -8.82
C VAL A 167 -9.23 7.96 -9.11
N GLN A 168 -8.83 7.12 -8.15
CA GLN A 168 -7.77 6.14 -8.33
C GLN A 168 -7.90 4.95 -7.36
N VAL A 169 -7.43 3.79 -7.80
CA VAL A 169 -7.24 2.59 -6.99
C VAL A 169 -5.85 2.04 -7.31
N ARG A 170 -5.06 1.74 -6.29
CA ARG A 170 -3.73 1.11 -6.40
C ARG A 170 -3.59 0.00 -5.37
N PRO A 171 -2.73 -1.02 -5.60
CA PRO A 171 -2.35 -1.94 -4.54
C PRO A 171 -1.55 -1.21 -3.46
N ILE A 172 -1.71 -1.59 -2.19
CA ILE A 172 -0.79 -1.09 -1.15
C ILE A 172 0.56 -1.82 -1.27
N THR A 173 1.54 -1.17 -1.87
CA THR A 173 2.91 -1.69 -1.98
C THR A 173 3.60 -1.70 -0.61
N GLY A 174 4.29 -2.79 -0.27
CA GLY A 174 5.05 -2.89 0.98
C GLY A 174 4.34 -3.59 2.14
N ILE A 175 3.04 -3.91 2.03
CA ILE A 175 2.33 -4.74 3.02
C ILE A 175 2.63 -6.25 2.85
N ASP A 176 2.94 -6.70 1.63
CA ASP A 176 3.20 -8.11 1.32
C ASP A 176 4.42 -8.70 2.07
N HIS A 177 5.27 -7.83 2.65
CA HIS A 177 6.44 -8.22 3.44
C HIS A 177 6.27 -8.06 4.96
N ILE A 178 5.08 -7.66 5.43
CA ILE A 178 4.85 -7.48 6.87
C ILE A 178 4.63 -8.84 7.51
N GLY A 179 5.72 -9.45 7.98
CA GLY A 179 5.66 -10.71 8.71
C GLY A 179 4.72 -10.59 9.91
N VAL A 180 3.66 -11.41 9.91
CA VAL A 180 2.73 -11.52 11.04
C VAL A 180 3.33 -12.51 12.02
N TYR A 181 3.92 -12.00 13.09
CA TYR A 181 4.65 -12.84 14.04
C TYR A 181 3.76 -13.27 15.21
N SER A 182 3.55 -14.58 15.36
CA SER A 182 2.78 -15.16 16.47
C SER A 182 3.67 -15.98 17.40
N ASN A 183 3.41 -15.88 18.71
CA ASN A 183 4.06 -16.75 19.70
C ASN A 183 3.18 -17.89 20.22
N ARG A 184 2.02 -18.12 19.60
CA ARG A 184 1.05 -19.11 20.08
C ARG A 184 1.62 -20.53 20.02
N ILE A 185 2.21 -20.89 18.89
CA ILE A 185 2.87 -22.19 18.68
C ILE A 185 4.28 -22.19 19.28
N SER A 186 5.03 -21.09 19.12
CA SER A 186 6.42 -21.03 19.58
C SER A 186 6.58 -21.15 21.08
N LYS A 187 5.61 -20.69 21.89
CA LYS A 187 5.62 -20.86 23.35
C LYS A 187 5.54 -22.32 23.79
N GLU A 188 4.89 -23.18 23.01
CA GLU A 188 4.77 -24.60 23.32
C GLU A 188 6.04 -25.37 22.92
N VAL A 189 6.62 -25.01 21.78
CA VAL A 189 7.81 -25.70 21.21
C VAL A 189 9.12 -25.18 21.79
N MET A 190 9.19 -23.88 22.08
CA MET A 190 10.37 -23.17 22.57
C MET A 190 10.00 -22.24 23.74
N PRO A 191 9.65 -22.80 24.93
CA PRO A 191 9.29 -21.99 26.09
C PRO A 191 10.48 -21.23 26.67
N GLY A 192 10.23 -20.02 27.18
CA GLY A 192 11.21 -19.24 27.95
C GLY A 192 12.00 -18.19 27.14
N LEU A 193 13.13 -17.73 27.71
CA LEU A 193 14.00 -16.73 27.08
C LEU A 193 15.15 -17.41 26.31
N ILE A 194 15.24 -17.14 25.01
CA ILE A 194 16.28 -17.62 24.11
C ILE A 194 17.37 -16.56 24.00
N LYS A 195 18.57 -16.88 24.48
CA LYS A 195 19.72 -15.97 24.40
C LYS A 195 20.16 -15.75 22.94
N PRO A 196 20.69 -14.57 22.57
CA PRO A 196 21.01 -14.25 21.18
C PRO A 196 21.96 -15.24 20.50
N LEU A 197 22.97 -15.73 21.23
CA LEU A 197 23.93 -16.72 20.71
C LEU A 197 23.27 -18.09 20.44
N VAL A 198 22.31 -18.48 21.28
CA VAL A 198 21.56 -19.73 21.07
C VAL A 198 20.63 -19.59 19.86
N TRP A 199 20.01 -18.41 19.72
CA TRP A 199 19.17 -18.07 18.57
C TRP A 199 19.96 -18.13 17.26
N SER A 200 21.12 -17.46 17.18
CA SER A 200 21.89 -17.35 15.94
C SER A 200 22.48 -18.68 15.46
N VAL A 201 22.67 -19.65 16.36
CA VAL A 201 23.20 -20.98 16.01
C VAL A 201 22.08 -21.97 15.69
N ASN A 202 21.03 -22.02 16.52
CA ASN A 202 20.04 -23.10 16.41
C ASN A 202 18.93 -22.81 15.39
N VAL A 203 18.55 -21.54 15.21
CA VAL A 203 17.41 -21.19 14.33
C VAL A 203 17.67 -21.51 12.86
N PRO A 204 18.85 -21.21 12.27
CA PRO A 204 19.12 -21.59 10.88
C PRO A 204 19.06 -23.11 10.65
N VAL A 205 19.41 -23.91 11.65
CA VAL A 205 19.37 -25.38 11.58
C VAL A 205 17.92 -25.88 11.65
N VAL A 206 17.15 -25.39 12.61
CA VAL A 206 15.75 -25.78 12.80
C VAL A 206 14.88 -25.32 11.62
N ASN A 207 15.04 -24.07 11.17
CA ASN A 207 14.25 -23.53 10.07
C ASN A 207 14.56 -24.24 8.74
N ARG A 208 15.80 -24.70 8.53
CA ARG A 208 16.14 -25.53 7.36
C ARG A 208 15.42 -26.88 7.38
N ALA A 209 15.37 -27.55 8.53
CA ALA A 209 14.62 -28.80 8.68
C ALA A 209 13.11 -28.61 8.46
N TRP A 210 12.55 -27.48 8.90
CA TRP A 210 11.15 -27.14 8.62
C TRP A 210 10.91 -26.89 7.12
N ILE A 211 11.78 -26.17 6.43
CA ILE A 211 11.66 -25.92 4.99
C ILE A 211 11.75 -27.22 4.20
N GLU A 212 12.66 -28.12 4.57
CA GLU A 212 12.75 -29.45 3.93
C GLU A 212 11.43 -30.23 4.10
N LEU A 213 10.85 -30.21 5.30
CA LEU A 213 9.59 -30.89 5.59
C LEU A 213 8.40 -30.27 4.85
N PHE A 214 8.33 -28.93 4.76
CA PHE A 214 7.33 -28.26 3.93
C PHE A 214 7.53 -28.58 2.45
N THR A 215 8.77 -28.55 1.96
CA THR A 215 9.09 -28.86 0.55
C THR A 215 8.64 -30.27 0.16
N GLU A 216 8.80 -31.23 1.07
CA GLU A 216 8.36 -32.61 0.88
C GLU A 216 6.82 -32.74 0.90
N ALA A 217 6.15 -31.98 1.76
CA ALA A 217 4.70 -32.06 1.94
C ALA A 217 3.89 -31.35 0.83
N ILE A 218 4.35 -30.19 0.35
CA ILE A 218 3.59 -29.31 -0.56
C ILE A 218 4.33 -28.99 -1.87
N GLY A 219 5.55 -29.50 -2.07
CA GLY A 219 6.36 -29.24 -3.25
C GLY A 219 7.30 -28.04 -3.11
N LYS A 220 7.96 -27.66 -4.21
CA LYS A 220 8.92 -26.54 -4.21
C LYS A 220 8.28 -25.27 -3.65
N ASN A 221 8.95 -24.66 -2.69
CA ASN A 221 8.56 -23.39 -2.08
C ASN A 221 9.77 -22.44 -2.09
N ASP A 222 9.48 -21.14 -2.03
CA ASP A 222 10.49 -20.07 -2.00
C ASP A 222 10.78 -19.60 -0.56
N LEU A 223 10.49 -20.44 0.45
CA LEU A 223 10.67 -20.11 1.86
C LEU A 223 12.15 -20.04 2.19
N LYS A 224 12.59 -18.91 2.75
CA LYS A 224 13.93 -18.79 3.31
C LYS A 224 13.93 -19.06 4.81
N PRO A 225 15.00 -19.69 5.37
CA PRO A 225 15.07 -20.00 6.79
C PRO A 225 14.86 -18.76 7.67
N GLU A 226 15.37 -17.61 7.27
CA GLU A 226 15.23 -16.33 7.96
C GLU A 226 13.79 -15.80 8.02
N ASP A 227 12.91 -16.21 7.11
CA ASP A 227 11.56 -15.67 6.99
C ASP A 227 10.55 -16.40 7.89
N LEU A 228 10.90 -17.57 8.42
CA LEU A 228 10.00 -18.42 9.20
C LEU A 228 9.87 -18.03 10.67
N ALA A 229 10.93 -17.48 11.27
CA ALA A 229 10.93 -17.19 12.70
C ALA A 229 11.81 -15.98 13.05
N LYS A 230 11.33 -15.14 13.97
CA LYS A 230 12.04 -13.98 14.48
C LYS A 230 12.02 -13.97 16.01
N SER A 231 13.08 -13.44 16.61
CA SER A 231 13.16 -13.25 18.05
C SER A 231 12.81 -11.81 18.41
N PHE A 232 11.84 -11.65 19.32
CA PHE A 232 11.53 -10.36 19.93
C PHE A 232 11.67 -10.48 21.45
N ALA A 233 12.47 -9.59 22.05
CA ALA A 233 12.74 -9.58 23.50
C ALA A 233 13.13 -10.97 24.04
N TYR A 234 14.04 -11.66 23.35
CA TYR A 234 14.53 -13.01 23.67
C TYR A 234 13.44 -14.10 23.62
N ARG A 235 12.35 -13.91 22.88
CA ARG A 235 11.32 -14.94 22.68
C ARG A 235 11.14 -15.21 21.20
N SER A 236 10.89 -16.48 20.86
CA SER A 236 10.63 -16.91 19.48
C SER A 236 9.22 -16.54 19.06
N TYR A 237 9.08 -16.06 17.82
CA TYR A 237 7.80 -15.86 17.15
C TYR A 237 7.92 -16.43 15.75
N PHE A 238 6.90 -17.18 15.33
CA PHE A 238 6.83 -17.69 13.96
C PHE A 238 6.14 -16.67 13.07
N ASN A 239 6.67 -16.49 11.87
CA ASN A 239 6.02 -15.72 10.82
C ASN A 239 4.88 -16.55 10.23
N MET A 240 3.65 -16.04 10.32
CA MET A 240 2.46 -16.72 9.87
C MET A 240 2.18 -16.49 8.38
N VAL A 241 2.72 -15.43 7.79
CA VAL A 241 2.44 -15.04 6.40
C VAL A 241 2.90 -16.10 5.39
N PRO A 242 4.15 -16.61 5.44
CA PRO A 242 4.60 -17.61 4.47
C PRO A 242 3.90 -18.97 4.64
N LEU A 243 3.37 -19.26 5.84
CA LEU A 243 2.67 -20.50 6.15
C LEU A 243 1.24 -20.52 5.60
N GLU A 244 0.56 -19.36 5.55
CA GLU A 244 -0.79 -19.25 4.99
C GLU A 244 -0.78 -19.35 3.45
N THR A 245 0.20 -18.73 2.79
CA THR A 245 0.32 -18.77 1.31
C THR A 245 0.69 -20.16 0.77
N SER A 246 1.27 -21.01 1.61
CA SER A 246 1.75 -22.36 1.27
C SER A 246 0.68 -23.45 1.40
N LEU A 247 -0.50 -23.12 1.95
CA LEU A 247 -1.58 -24.07 2.24
C LEU A 247 -2.81 -23.92 1.31
N ASN A 248 -2.76 -22.99 0.35
CA ASN A 248 -3.74 -22.84 -0.73
C ASN A 248 -3.15 -23.31 -2.06
#